data_AF-A0A939VWQ0-F1
#
_entry.id   AF-A0A939VWQ0-F1
#
_cell.length_a   1.000
_cell.length_b   1.000
_cell.length_c   1.000
_cell.angle_alpha   90.00
_cell.angle_beta   90.00
_cell.angle_gamma   90.00
#
_symmetry.space_group_name_H-M   'P 1'
#
loop_
_entity.id
_entity.type
_entity.pdbx_description
1 polymer ?
#
loop_
_entity_poly.entity_id
_entity_poly.type
_entity_poly.pdbx_seq_one_letter_code
_entity_poly.pdbx_strand_id
1 'polypeptide(L)'
;MKKFLAVLVTVAAAAVMTACSSIEAATTFNNQKITDVPNAVCVEHLNAEIWGIYLFNLPLFSGSSKQPGRCAVFTDTVRVDNAVSMLTRKAANDEATTITDLSSERTSCWLPFFLVLWYNEVQVSGNAIR
;
A
#
# COMPACT_ATOMS: atom_id res chain seq x y z
N MET A 1 -16.70 -34.10 4.69
CA MET A 1 -15.79 -33.63 3.62
C MET A 1 -16.35 -32.43 2.85
N LYS A 2 -17.49 -32.53 2.15
CA LYS A 2 -18.06 -31.39 1.37
C LYS A 2 -18.33 -30.11 2.19
N LYS A 3 -18.82 -30.25 3.43
CA LYS A 3 -19.07 -29.11 4.34
C LYS A 3 -17.78 -28.43 4.82
N PHE A 4 -16.73 -29.22 5.09
CA PHE A 4 -15.41 -28.69 5.47
C PHE A 4 -14.73 -27.96 4.31
N LEU A 5 -14.83 -28.51 3.10
CA LEU A 5 -14.32 -27.86 1.89
C LEU A 5 -15.04 -26.54 1.62
N ALA A 6 -16.37 -26.50 1.76
CA ALA A 6 -17.15 -25.28 1.60
C ALA A 6 -16.71 -24.17 2.59
N VAL A 7 -16.50 -24.52 3.87
CA VAL A 7 -16.02 -23.58 4.89
C VAL A 7 -14.61 -23.07 4.59
N LEU A 8 -13.70 -23.94 4.16
CA LEU A 8 -12.35 -23.55 3.75
C LEU A 8 -12.37 -22.56 2.57
N VAL A 9 -13.24 -22.80 1.58
CA VAL A 9 -13.40 -21.91 0.43
C VAL A 9 -13.96 -20.55 0.84
N THR A 10 -14.96 -20.48 1.72
CA THR A 10 -15.50 -19.19 2.19
C THR A 10 -14.51 -18.42 3.05
N VAL A 11 -13.74 -19.09 3.92
CA VAL A 11 -12.72 -18.42 4.74
C VAL A 11 -11.58 -17.90 3.86
N ALA A 12 -11.13 -18.69 2.88
CA ALA A 12 -10.13 -18.25 1.91
C ALA A 12 -10.65 -17.05 1.11
N ALA A 13 -11.89 -17.09 0.61
CA ALA A 13 -12.49 -15.97 -0.10
C ALA A 13 -12.61 -14.72 0.78
N ALA A 14 -12.96 -14.85 2.06
CA ALA A 14 -13.05 -13.73 2.99
C ALA A 14 -11.69 -13.07 3.26
N ALA A 15 -10.61 -13.84 3.40
CA ALA A 15 -9.26 -13.33 3.59
C ALA A 15 -8.74 -12.54 2.36
N VAL A 16 -9.21 -12.89 1.16
CA VAL A 16 -8.84 -12.21 -0.09
C VAL A 16 -9.57 -10.86 -0.24
N MET A 17 -10.70 -10.66 0.46
CA MET A 17 -11.50 -9.42 0.41
C MET A 17 -10.99 -8.28 1.30
N THR A 18 -9.91 -8.49 2.07
CA THR A 18 -9.36 -7.47 2.98
C THR A 18 -8.24 -6.64 2.37
N ALA A 19 -8.21 -6.49 1.03
CA ALA A 19 -7.22 -5.69 0.31
C ALA A 19 -7.35 -4.20 0.65
N CYS A 20 -6.88 -3.81 1.83
CA CYS A 20 -6.80 -2.44 2.29
C CYS A 20 -5.42 -1.88 1.97
N SER A 21 -5.38 -0.58 1.71
CA SER A 21 -4.14 0.20 1.70
C SER A 21 -3.80 0.65 3.12
N SER A 22 -2.54 0.92 3.38
CA SER A 22 -2.06 1.44 4.66
C SER A 22 -1.03 2.54 4.45
N ILE A 23 -0.91 3.41 5.46
CA ILE A 23 0.23 4.33 5.59
C ILE A 23 0.68 4.27 7.03
N GLU A 24 1.95 3.98 7.24
CA GLU A 24 2.63 4.02 8.51
C GLU A 24 3.55 5.24 8.55
N ALA A 25 3.58 5.91 9.70
CA ALA A 25 4.40 7.09 9.94
C ALA A 25 5.29 6.87 11.16
N ALA A 26 6.59 7.12 11.00
CA ALA A 26 7.56 7.11 12.09
C ALA A 26 8.06 8.54 12.35
N THR A 27 7.92 9.01 13.57
CA THR A 27 8.33 10.36 14.02
C THR A 27 9.46 10.33 15.05
N THR A 28 9.78 9.15 15.59
CA THR A 28 10.85 8.97 16.58
C THR A 28 12.13 8.56 15.88
N PHE A 29 13.08 9.49 15.76
CA PHE A 29 14.34 9.27 15.05
C PHE A 29 15.57 9.08 15.95
N ASN A 30 15.40 8.99 17.28
CA ASN A 30 16.50 8.77 18.23
C ASN A 30 17.69 9.74 18.03
N ASN A 31 17.39 11.03 17.86
CA ASN A 31 18.36 12.11 17.60
C ASN A 31 19.19 11.94 16.30
N GLN A 32 18.74 11.10 15.36
CA GLN A 32 19.35 10.99 14.03
C GLN A 32 18.71 11.98 13.06
N LYS A 33 19.52 12.53 12.17
CA LYS A 33 19.04 13.27 11.00
C LYS A 33 18.93 12.29 9.84
N ILE A 34 17.72 12.12 9.30
CA ILE A 34 17.43 11.20 8.20
C ILE A 34 17.26 11.92 6.85
N THR A 35 17.79 13.13 6.73
CA THR A 35 17.75 13.92 5.49
C THR A 35 19.00 14.77 5.36
N ASP A 36 19.50 14.86 4.13
CA ASP A 36 20.74 15.54 3.80
C ASP A 36 20.50 17.03 3.53
N VAL A 37 19.24 17.41 3.36
CA VAL A 37 18.84 18.77 2.96
C VAL A 37 19.22 19.79 4.05
N PRO A 38 19.94 20.87 3.71
CA PRO A 38 20.29 21.92 4.67
C PRO A 38 19.05 22.63 5.21
N ASN A 39 19.03 22.90 6.52
CA ASN A 39 17.94 23.60 7.24
C ASN A 39 16.55 22.93 7.18
N ALA A 40 16.42 21.75 6.58
CA ALA A 40 15.16 21.01 6.56
C ALA A 40 14.93 20.27 7.88
N VAL A 41 13.67 20.24 8.31
CA VAL A 41 13.21 19.44 9.43
C VAL A 41 12.48 18.22 8.88
N CYS A 42 12.90 17.03 9.28
CA CYS A 42 12.12 15.83 8.97
C CYS A 42 10.88 15.79 9.86
N VAL A 43 9.71 15.77 9.22
CA VAL A 43 8.41 15.68 9.89
C VAL A 43 8.16 14.23 10.30
N GLU A 44 8.34 13.30 9.35
CA GLU A 44 8.06 11.89 9.52
C GLU A 44 8.73 11.06 8.41
N HIS A 45 9.02 9.79 8.71
CA HIS A 45 9.28 8.79 7.68
C HIS A 45 7.97 8.06 7.39
N LEU A 46 7.57 8.04 6.12
CA LEU A 46 6.34 7.43 5.65
C LEU A 46 6.64 6.12 4.94
N ASN A 47 5.81 5.12 5.21
CA ASN A 47 5.74 3.87 4.46
C ASN A 47 4.29 3.61 4.06
N ALA A 48 4.01 3.58 2.76
CA ALA A 48 2.69 3.40 2.19
C ALA A 48 2.62 2.08 1.42
N GLU A 49 1.56 1.32 1.63
CA GLU A 49 1.35 0.03 0.98
C GLU A 49 -0.03 -0.01 0.32
N ILE A 50 -0.08 -0.55 -0.89
CA ILE A 50 -1.30 -0.90 -1.58
C ILE A 50 -1.12 -2.31 -2.13
N TRP A 51 -1.98 -3.23 -1.74
CA TRP A 51 -2.05 -4.55 -2.35
C TRP A 51 -3.45 -4.85 -2.88
N GLY A 52 -3.56 -5.90 -3.69
CA GLY A 52 -4.82 -6.28 -4.29
C GLY A 52 -4.76 -7.57 -5.10
N ILE A 53 -5.94 -8.05 -5.43
CA ILE A 53 -6.19 -9.32 -6.11
C ILE A 53 -6.85 -9.02 -7.44
N TYR A 54 -6.29 -9.58 -8.50
CA TYR A 54 -6.63 -9.29 -9.88
C TYR A 54 -7.12 -10.56 -10.57
N LEU A 55 -8.15 -10.42 -11.39
CA LEU A 55 -8.49 -11.39 -12.41
C LEU A 55 -7.78 -10.96 -13.70
N PHE A 56 -6.65 -11.58 -14.01
CA PHE A 56 -5.73 -11.08 -15.05
C PHE A 56 -5.33 -9.60 -14.80
N ASN A 57 -5.85 -8.66 -15.60
CA ASN A 57 -5.59 -7.21 -15.46
C ASN A 57 -6.76 -6.45 -14.81
N LEU A 58 -7.85 -7.12 -14.45
CA LEU A 58 -9.00 -6.52 -13.79
C LEU A 58 -8.81 -6.55 -12.26
N PRO A 59 -8.70 -5.40 -11.57
CA PRO A 59 -8.66 -5.38 -10.11
C PRO A 59 -10.00 -5.88 -9.57
N LEU A 60 -10.01 -6.98 -8.81
CA LEU A 60 -11.22 -7.43 -8.11
C LEU A 60 -11.34 -6.67 -6.79
N PHE A 61 -10.25 -6.69 -6.02
CA PHE A 61 -10.11 -6.02 -4.73
C PHE A 61 -8.74 -5.33 -4.71
N SER A 62 -8.68 -4.08 -4.30
CA SER A 62 -7.41 -3.38 -4.10
C SER A 62 -7.50 -2.36 -2.98
N GLY A 63 -6.38 -2.07 -2.33
CA GLY A 63 -6.31 -0.99 -1.37
C GLY A 63 -6.67 0.35 -2.03
N SER A 64 -7.50 1.16 -1.38
CA SER A 64 -7.84 2.47 -1.92
C SER A 64 -6.69 3.46 -1.74
N SER A 65 -6.12 3.92 -2.85
CA SER A 65 -5.12 5.00 -2.88
C SER A 65 -5.70 6.35 -2.44
N LYS A 66 -7.02 6.50 -2.40
CA LYS A 66 -7.73 7.72 -1.99
C LYS A 66 -8.16 7.70 -0.52
N GLN A 67 -8.47 6.51 0.00
CA GLN A 67 -8.96 6.32 1.36
C GLN A 67 -8.14 5.21 2.04
N PRO A 68 -6.97 5.53 2.62
CA PRO A 68 -6.18 4.58 3.39
C PRO A 68 -7.02 3.82 4.43
N GLY A 69 -6.77 2.53 4.57
CA GLY A 69 -7.54 1.61 5.43
C GLY A 69 -8.83 1.10 4.81
N ARG A 70 -9.11 1.41 3.53
CA ARG A 70 -10.29 0.92 2.80
C ARG A 70 -9.91 0.02 1.63
N CYS A 71 -10.79 -0.93 1.37
CA CYS A 71 -10.77 -1.77 0.17
C CYS A 71 -11.65 -1.14 -0.91
N ALA A 72 -11.12 -1.05 -2.12
CA ALA A 72 -11.79 -0.66 -3.34
C ALA A 72 -12.12 -1.92 -4.15
N VAL A 73 -13.38 -2.07 -4.56
CA VAL A 73 -13.87 -3.22 -5.32
C VAL A 73 -14.06 -2.80 -6.77
N PHE A 74 -13.47 -3.55 -7.72
CA PHE A 74 -13.46 -3.22 -9.16
C PHE A 74 -12.94 -1.82 -9.53
N THR A 75 -12.33 -1.13 -8.56
CA THR A 75 -11.91 0.25 -8.64
C THR A 75 -10.56 0.38 -7.96
N ASP A 76 -9.84 1.45 -8.32
CA ASP A 76 -8.45 1.66 -7.94
C ASP A 76 -7.50 0.56 -8.50
N THR A 77 -6.21 0.86 -8.50
CA THR A 77 -5.20 -0.06 -9.03
C THR A 77 -3.95 -0.05 -8.16
N VAL A 78 -3.31 -1.21 -8.08
CA VAL A 78 -2.06 -1.43 -7.37
C VAL A 78 -0.94 -1.00 -8.31
N ARG A 79 -0.72 0.31 -8.36
CA ARG A 79 0.28 0.98 -9.21
C ARG A 79 1.15 1.87 -8.35
N VAL A 80 2.41 2.00 -8.76
CA VAL A 80 3.39 2.90 -8.12
C VAL A 80 2.85 4.32 -8.05
N ASP A 81 2.30 4.85 -9.14
CA ASP A 81 1.70 6.19 -9.18
C ASP A 81 0.62 6.40 -8.11
N ASN A 82 -0.22 5.38 -7.87
CA ASN A 82 -1.30 5.45 -6.89
C ASN A 82 -0.75 5.42 -5.46
N ALA A 83 0.25 4.59 -5.18
CA ALA A 83 0.91 4.52 -3.88
C ALA A 83 1.70 5.81 -3.58
N VAL A 84 2.44 6.34 -4.55
CA VAL A 84 3.15 7.63 -4.44
C VAL A 84 2.15 8.77 -4.24
N SER A 85 1.05 8.80 -4.98
CA SER A 85 -0.01 9.81 -4.80
C SER A 85 -0.65 9.74 -3.41
N MET A 86 -0.85 8.53 -2.89
CA MET A 86 -1.37 8.31 -1.55
C MET A 86 -0.38 8.81 -0.47
N LEU A 87 0.90 8.45 -0.58
CA LEU A 87 1.96 8.86 0.35
C LEU A 87 2.18 10.38 0.33
N THR A 88 2.30 10.98 -0.86
CA THR A 88 2.51 12.43 -1.03
C THR A 88 1.33 13.25 -0.50
N ARG A 89 0.10 12.76 -0.66
CA ARG A 89 -1.08 13.41 -0.09
C ARG A 89 -1.09 13.35 1.44
N LYS A 90 -0.62 12.25 2.04
CA LYS A 90 -0.45 12.14 3.50
C LYS A 90 0.60 13.15 3.98
N ALA A 91 1.79 13.14 3.40
CA ALA A 91 2.86 14.09 3.73
C ALA A 91 2.41 15.56 3.65
N ALA A 92 1.68 15.92 2.58
CA ALA A 92 1.16 17.27 2.41
C ALA A 92 0.11 17.66 3.48
N ASN A 93 -0.71 16.70 3.93
CA ASN A 93 -1.64 16.93 5.04
C ASN A 93 -0.93 17.09 6.39
N ASP A 94 0.27 16.52 6.54
CA ASP A 94 1.12 16.65 7.73
C ASP A 94 2.14 17.80 7.60
N GLU A 95 1.85 18.79 6.74
CA GLU A 95 2.63 20.04 6.56
C GLU A 95 4.03 19.86 5.96
N ALA A 96 4.36 18.69 5.42
CA ALA A 96 5.59 18.51 4.66
C ALA A 96 5.48 19.15 3.27
N THR A 97 6.59 19.72 2.78
CA THR A 97 6.65 20.38 1.47
C THR A 97 7.42 19.58 0.44
N THR A 98 8.29 18.67 0.89
CA THR A 98 9.15 17.84 0.04
C THR A 98 9.23 16.42 0.61
N ILE A 99 9.37 15.43 -0.27
CA ILE A 99 9.69 14.05 0.12
C ILE A 99 11.04 13.68 -0.47
N THR A 100 11.97 13.22 0.37
CA THR A 100 13.29 12.73 -0.05
C THR A 100 13.38 11.21 0.08
N ASP A 101 14.39 10.64 -0.57
CA ASP A 101 14.74 9.21 -0.45
C ASP A 101 13.57 8.28 -0.77
N LEU A 102 12.75 8.69 -1.75
CA LEU A 102 11.59 7.93 -2.17
C LEU A 102 12.03 6.60 -2.79
N SER A 103 11.63 5.50 -2.18
CA SER A 103 11.87 4.15 -2.67
C SER A 103 10.54 3.47 -2.94
N SER A 104 10.49 2.63 -3.97
CA SER A 104 9.30 1.86 -4.32
C SER A 104 9.67 0.43 -4.63
N GLU A 105 8.88 -0.50 -4.10
CA GLU A 105 8.95 -1.92 -4.41
C GLU A 105 7.62 -2.37 -5.00
N ARG A 106 7.68 -3.27 -5.98
CA ARG A 106 6.49 -3.87 -6.59
C ARG A 106 6.63 -5.37 -6.64
N THR A 107 5.65 -6.04 -6.06
CA THR A 107 5.50 -7.49 -6.10
C THR A 107 4.28 -7.87 -6.94
N SER A 108 4.44 -8.86 -7.81
CA SER A 108 3.37 -9.41 -8.62
C SER A 108 3.56 -10.91 -8.70
N CYS A 109 2.64 -11.67 -8.09
CA CYS A 109 2.70 -13.13 -8.11
C CYS A 109 1.37 -13.74 -8.56
N TRP A 110 1.47 -14.82 -9.32
CA TRP A 110 0.31 -15.61 -9.69
C TRP A 110 -0.11 -16.48 -8.49
N LEU A 111 -1.42 -16.62 -8.27
CA LEU A 111 -1.96 -17.47 -7.21
C LEU A 111 -2.33 -18.85 -7.79
N PRO A 112 -1.45 -19.86 -7.68
CA PRO A 112 -1.57 -21.11 -8.44
C PRO A 112 -2.85 -21.90 -8.11
N PHE A 113 -3.35 -21.82 -6.88
CA PHE A 113 -4.59 -22.50 -6.48
C PHE A 113 -5.84 -21.94 -7.13
N PHE A 114 -5.83 -20.66 -7.51
CA PHE A 114 -7.00 -19.99 -8.07
C PHE A 114 -6.93 -19.85 -9.60
N LEU A 115 -5.83 -20.31 -10.22
CA LEU A 115 -5.52 -20.39 -11.65
C LEU A 115 -5.57 -19.09 -12.46
N VAL A 116 -6.49 -18.18 -12.17
CA VAL A 116 -6.73 -16.93 -12.91
C VAL A 116 -6.52 -15.69 -12.05
N LEU A 117 -6.16 -15.87 -10.77
CA LEU A 117 -5.94 -14.76 -9.85
C LEU A 117 -4.46 -14.41 -9.71
N TRP A 118 -4.19 -13.11 -9.68
CA TRP A 118 -2.89 -12.53 -9.40
C TRP A 118 -2.96 -11.70 -8.13
N TYR A 119 -1.92 -11.79 -7.32
CA TYR A 119 -1.65 -10.87 -6.23
C TYR A 119 -0.68 -9.80 -6.73
N ASN A 120 -1.04 -8.54 -6.51
CA ASN A 120 -0.20 -7.39 -6.79
C ASN A 120 -0.05 -6.59 -5.50
N GLU A 121 1.15 -6.09 -5.27
CA GLU A 121 1.49 -5.23 -4.14
C GLU A 121 2.48 -4.17 -4.58
N VAL A 122 2.31 -2.97 -4.05
CA VAL A 122 3.22 -1.86 -4.19
C VAL A 122 3.44 -1.27 -2.81
N GLN A 123 4.70 -1.16 -2.44
CA GLN A 123 5.15 -0.46 -1.25
C GLN A 123 5.97 0.75 -1.68
N VAL A 124 5.77 1.89 -1.03
CA VAL A 124 6.54 3.12 -1.25
C VAL A 124 6.91 3.70 0.09
N SER A 125 8.19 4.04 0.28
CA SER A 125 8.66 4.73 1.48
C SER A 125 9.40 6.01 1.13
N GLY A 126 9.47 6.95 2.08
CA GLY A 126 10.20 8.20 1.91
C GLY A 126 10.16 9.09 3.14
N ASN A 127 11.07 10.07 3.17
CA ASN A 127 11.21 11.02 4.28
C ASN A 127 10.46 12.31 3.95
N ALA A 128 9.43 12.64 4.72
CA ALA A 128 8.69 13.88 4.60
C ALA A 128 9.44 15.00 5.33
N ILE A 129 9.75 16.09 4.63
CA ILE A 129 10.54 17.22 5.17
C ILE A 129 9.83 18.55 4.95
N ARG A 130 10.14 19.52 5.81
CA ARG A 130 9.73 20.93 5.69
C ARG A 130 10.89 21.90 5.87
#